data_AF-A0A2Z6I961-F1
#
_entry.id   AF-A0A2Z6I961-F1
#
_cell.length_a   1.000
_cell.length_b   1.000
_cell.length_c   1.000
_cell.angle_alpha   90.00
_cell.angle_beta   90.00
_cell.angle_gamma   90.00
#
_symmetry.space_group_name_H-M   'P 1'
#
loop_
_entity.id
_entity.type
_entity.pdbx_description
1 polymer ?
#
loop_
_entity_poly.entity_id
_entity_poly.type
_entity_poly.pdbx_seq_one_letter_code
_entity_poly.pdbx_strand_id
1 'polypeptide(L)'
;MAKTDSYVVTLELELTPEQEKYLRRCENVVREIENGCKGLCLRRLRGLRSDPRWRHAAARFGELHEKKKKTAEEKAELELVQITIGKLKRKFHLTEYQLHEDAAEMRSHFGKTISINEAQKAATRAFRAFERLRKGEAHRLNYKRRGMPVTIENKSNSFGFREKDGKLLGLYGFAAKFRIDPKDLLAQDTFKDRTKYVRIYRREIRGRWRWFCQLVKEGTPRRKPKTAVGQSTHPVGCDQGPSSVAAVVAATHEALIAPLPTGVNEREEKRIRHDQKVADRALRLNNPDCFDEKNNWIKGKKAVRSKTYERRQARARNLRRKQVVRRTQEANKLSKCLIAMGVDIRTEDHGFKSMAARSKETTINKKNGKINSKKRFGSSILRHAPAAFRSTTAQKLAAVILPSGERAKLGLVRTEKLKASQLDPLTGEYRKKKLSERWTEVGGRLVQRDLLSAFILAHTTGEKLDTVDLEACRRDWSAFLEAHDAAIKAADKKSLKGVM
;
A
#
# COMPACT_ATOMS: atom_id res chain seq x y z
N MET A 1 11.66 -12.42 -23.05
CA MET A 1 11.73 -13.19 -21.79
C MET A 1 10.37 -13.17 -21.12
N ALA A 2 9.77 -14.33 -20.86
CA ALA A 2 8.56 -14.44 -20.06
C ALA A 2 8.78 -13.75 -18.70
N LYS A 3 7.77 -13.01 -18.22
CA LYS A 3 7.85 -12.29 -16.94
C LYS A 3 7.80 -13.31 -15.81
N THR A 4 8.95 -13.78 -15.34
CA THR A 4 9.01 -14.74 -14.24
C THR A 4 8.61 -14.07 -12.92
N ASP A 5 7.98 -14.84 -12.03
CA ASP A 5 7.57 -14.36 -10.71
C ASP A 5 8.76 -13.90 -9.88
N SER A 6 8.49 -13.07 -8.88
CA SER A 6 9.54 -12.54 -8.01
C SER A 6 9.07 -12.39 -6.57
N TYR A 7 9.98 -12.61 -5.64
CA TYR A 7 9.79 -12.32 -4.23
C TYR A 7 10.94 -11.47 -3.67
N VAL A 8 10.73 -10.88 -2.49
CA VAL A 8 11.68 -9.92 -1.91
C VAL A 8 12.17 -10.41 -0.56
N VAL A 9 13.49 -10.51 -0.43
CA VAL A 9 14.18 -10.77 0.85
C VAL A 9 14.84 -9.48 1.31
N THR A 10 14.63 -9.09 2.56
CA THR A 10 15.25 -7.87 3.11
C THR A 10 16.26 -8.25 4.18
N LEU A 11 17.53 -7.92 3.96
CA LEU A 11 18.63 -8.18 4.88
C LEU A 11 19.24 -6.85 5.33
N GLU A 12 19.74 -6.81 6.56
CA GLU A 12 20.52 -5.66 7.03
C GLU A 12 21.95 -5.77 6.50
N LEU A 13 22.61 -4.64 6.23
CA LEU A 13 24.01 -4.61 5.83
C LEU A 13 24.92 -4.39 7.04
N GLU A 14 26.00 -5.14 7.10
CA GLU A 14 27.09 -4.93 8.06
C GLU A 14 28.11 -3.99 7.42
N LEU A 15 28.25 -2.80 8.00
CA LEU A 15 29.00 -1.70 7.41
C LEU A 15 30.02 -1.15 8.40
N THR A 16 31.23 -0.88 7.91
CA THR A 16 32.17 0.02 8.58
C THR A 16 31.72 1.48 8.42
N PRO A 17 32.23 2.43 9.23
CA PRO A 17 31.94 3.86 9.06
C PRO A 17 32.23 4.39 7.64
N GLU A 18 33.31 3.93 7.01
CA GLU A 18 33.73 4.30 5.65
C GLU A 18 32.73 3.78 4.62
N GLN A 19 32.29 2.54 4.77
CA GLN A 19 31.28 1.92 3.92
C GLN A 19 29.91 2.63 4.05
N GLU A 20 29.52 3.01 5.27
CA GLU A 20 28.32 3.84 5.48
C GLU A 20 28.46 5.20 4.78
N LYS A 21 29.61 5.86 4.89
CA LYS A 21 29.90 7.14 4.23
C LYS A 21 29.80 7.01 2.71
N TYR A 22 30.30 5.92 2.14
CA TYR A 22 30.18 5.61 0.72
C TYR A 22 28.70 5.44 0.29
N LEU A 23 27.90 4.64 1.01
CA LEU A 23 26.48 4.47 0.69
C LEU A 23 25.68 5.77 0.81
N ARG A 24 26.02 6.64 1.78
CA ARG A 24 25.41 7.98 1.89
C ARG A 24 25.74 8.86 0.68
N ARG A 25 26.97 8.77 0.15
CA ARG A 25 27.35 9.45 -1.09
C ARG A 25 26.52 8.94 -2.27
N CYS A 26 26.40 7.62 -2.41
CA CYS A 26 25.58 6.99 -3.44
C CYS A 26 24.10 7.43 -3.36
N GLU A 27 23.51 7.44 -2.16
CA GLU A 27 22.15 7.90 -1.92
C GLU A 27 21.96 9.37 -2.34
N ASN A 28 22.96 10.23 -2.06
CA ASN A 28 22.91 11.63 -2.45
C ASN A 28 22.99 11.81 -3.97
N VAL A 29 23.86 11.07 -4.66
CA VAL A 29 23.95 11.11 -6.14
C VAL A 29 22.62 10.70 -6.77
N VAL A 30 22.03 9.59 -6.29
CA VAL A 30 20.71 9.13 -6.76
C VAL A 30 19.61 10.18 -6.52
N ARG A 31 19.65 10.88 -5.37
CA ARG A 31 18.74 11.99 -5.06
C ARG A 31 18.89 13.15 -6.05
N GLU A 32 20.12 13.53 -6.38
CA GLU A 32 20.43 14.65 -7.27
C GLU A 32 19.98 14.36 -8.69
N ILE A 33 20.30 13.17 -9.22
CA ILE A 33 19.84 12.73 -10.55
C ILE A 33 18.31 12.71 -10.60
N GLU A 34 17.63 12.09 -9.62
CA GLU A 34 16.16 12.03 -9.63
C GLU A 34 15.52 13.44 -9.60
N ASN A 35 16.09 14.37 -8.83
CA ASN A 35 15.60 15.75 -8.78
C ASN A 35 15.92 16.53 -10.06
N GLY A 36 17.11 16.33 -10.64
CA GLY A 36 17.53 16.92 -11.91
C GLY A 36 16.59 16.50 -13.03
N CYS A 37 16.33 15.21 -13.16
CA CYS A 37 15.36 14.67 -14.11
C CYS A 37 13.96 15.27 -13.93
N LYS A 38 13.46 15.42 -12.70
CA LYS A 38 12.16 16.09 -12.45
C LYS A 38 12.17 17.54 -12.95
N GLY A 39 13.26 18.27 -12.71
CA GLY A 39 13.44 19.64 -13.18
C GLY A 39 13.44 19.74 -14.71
N LEU A 40 14.14 18.82 -15.39
CA LEU A 40 14.16 18.74 -16.85
C LEU A 40 12.75 18.45 -17.40
N CYS A 41 12.04 17.47 -16.84
CA CYS A 41 10.68 17.16 -17.28
C CYS A 41 9.74 18.36 -17.15
N LEU A 42 9.78 19.13 -16.05
CA LEU A 42 8.95 20.31 -15.89
C LEU A 42 9.30 21.42 -16.88
N ARG A 43 10.60 21.64 -17.13
CA ARG A 43 11.07 22.64 -18.09
C ARG A 43 10.60 22.29 -19.50
N ARG A 44 10.83 21.04 -19.92
CA ARG A 44 10.45 20.52 -21.23
C ARG A 44 8.93 20.46 -21.40
N LEU A 45 8.17 20.15 -20.34
CA LEU A 45 6.69 20.20 -20.39
C LEU A 45 6.18 21.63 -20.63
N ARG A 46 6.81 22.66 -20.03
CA ARG A 46 6.45 24.05 -20.32
C ARG A 46 6.68 24.37 -21.80
N GLY A 47 7.84 24.01 -22.35
CA GLY A 47 8.15 24.18 -23.77
C GLY A 47 7.18 23.43 -24.70
N LEU A 48 6.84 22.18 -24.37
CA LEU A 48 5.86 21.38 -25.12
C LEU A 48 4.49 22.07 -25.11
N ARG A 49 4.05 22.58 -23.95
CA ARG A 49 2.75 23.26 -23.81
C ARG A 49 2.67 24.59 -24.56
N SER A 50 3.80 25.27 -24.76
CA SER A 50 3.85 26.49 -25.58
C SER A 50 3.82 26.21 -27.09
N ASP A 51 4.17 25.00 -27.55
CA ASP A 51 4.16 24.67 -28.99
C ASP A 51 2.71 24.65 -29.53
N PRO A 52 2.38 25.46 -30.56
CA PRO A 52 1.04 25.49 -31.14
C PRO A 52 0.56 24.13 -31.65
N ARG A 53 1.46 23.32 -32.22
CA ARG A 53 1.12 21.98 -32.74
C ARG A 53 0.69 21.04 -31.62
N TRP A 54 1.32 21.18 -30.46
CA TRP A 54 0.91 20.42 -29.27
C TRP A 54 -0.49 20.83 -28.82
N ARG A 55 -0.77 22.13 -28.73
CA ARG A 55 -2.09 22.62 -28.30
C ARG A 55 -3.20 22.14 -29.24
N HIS A 56 -2.98 22.23 -30.54
CA HIS A 56 -3.91 21.72 -31.55
C HIS A 56 -4.11 20.21 -31.41
N ALA A 57 -3.03 19.43 -31.40
CA ALA A 57 -3.12 17.97 -31.28
C ALA A 57 -3.76 17.52 -29.96
N ALA A 58 -3.48 18.20 -28.84
CA ALA A 58 -4.06 17.87 -27.54
C ALA A 58 -5.55 18.21 -27.45
N ALA A 59 -5.98 19.35 -28.00
CA ALA A 59 -7.39 19.72 -28.09
C ALA A 59 -8.16 18.69 -28.93
N ARG A 60 -7.64 18.39 -30.14
CA ARG A 60 -8.28 17.43 -31.05
C ARG A 60 -8.34 16.01 -30.47
N PHE A 61 -7.28 15.59 -29.76
CA PHE A 61 -7.29 14.33 -29.03
C PHE A 61 -8.41 14.30 -27.98
N GLY A 62 -8.61 15.38 -27.23
CA GLY A 62 -9.68 15.49 -26.23
C GLY A 62 -11.07 15.33 -26.85
N GLU A 63 -11.35 16.11 -27.90
CA GLU A 63 -12.63 16.06 -28.63
C GLU A 63 -12.96 14.65 -29.14
N LEU A 64 -12.00 14.01 -29.82
CA LEU A 64 -12.19 12.65 -30.35
C LEU A 64 -12.32 11.62 -29.23
N HIS A 65 -11.55 11.76 -28.14
CA HIS A 65 -11.55 10.79 -27.05
C HIS A 65 -12.88 10.79 -26.28
N GLU A 66 -13.54 11.93 -26.11
CA GLU A 66 -14.83 12.06 -25.41
C GLU A 66 -16.01 11.41 -26.16
N LYS A 67 -15.91 11.23 -27.48
CA LYS A 67 -16.95 10.58 -28.29
C LYS A 67 -17.11 9.10 -27.92
N LYS A 68 -18.32 8.70 -27.52
CA LYS A 68 -18.67 7.30 -27.17
C LYS A 68 -18.64 6.35 -28.37
N LYS A 69 -19.04 6.83 -29.55
CA LYS A 69 -18.95 6.11 -30.84
C LYS A 69 -18.15 6.98 -31.79
N LYS A 70 -17.27 6.35 -32.59
CA LYS A 70 -16.34 7.02 -33.51
C LYS A 70 -16.51 6.42 -34.91
N THR A 71 -16.53 7.24 -35.94
CA THR A 71 -16.53 6.77 -37.35
C THR A 71 -15.18 6.14 -37.72
N ALA A 72 -15.09 5.55 -38.92
CA ALA A 72 -13.82 5.03 -39.42
C ALA A 72 -12.80 6.16 -39.62
N GLU A 73 -13.21 7.31 -40.16
CA GLU A 73 -12.32 8.46 -40.36
C GLU A 73 -11.83 9.03 -39.01
N GLU A 74 -12.71 9.14 -38.02
CA GLU A 74 -12.35 9.65 -36.68
C GLU A 74 -11.38 8.72 -35.94
N LYS A 75 -11.46 7.41 -36.19
CA LYS A 75 -10.47 6.44 -35.66
C LYS A 75 -9.11 6.64 -36.33
N ALA A 76 -9.07 6.80 -37.65
CA ALA A 76 -7.83 7.08 -38.39
C ALA A 76 -7.22 8.44 -37.97
N GLU A 77 -8.05 9.47 -37.79
CA GLU A 77 -7.62 10.78 -37.30
C GLU A 77 -7.04 10.68 -35.88
N LEU A 78 -7.71 9.95 -34.98
CA LEU A 78 -7.22 9.74 -33.62
C LEU A 78 -5.83 9.08 -33.61
N GLU A 79 -5.58 8.12 -34.50
CA GLU A 79 -4.28 7.49 -34.66
C GLU A 79 -3.21 8.49 -35.11
N LEU A 80 -3.50 9.32 -36.13
CA LEU A 80 -2.59 10.38 -36.60
C LEU A 80 -2.28 11.43 -35.51
N VAL A 81 -3.29 11.83 -34.74
CA VAL A 81 -3.13 12.74 -33.60
C VAL A 81 -2.25 12.11 -32.52
N GLN A 82 -2.43 10.82 -32.20
CA GLN A 82 -1.59 10.10 -31.26
C GLN A 82 -0.14 10.00 -31.73
N ILE A 83 0.09 9.72 -33.02
CA ILE A 83 1.42 9.71 -33.62
C ILE A 83 2.07 11.09 -33.50
N THR A 84 1.33 12.16 -33.79
CA THR A 84 1.80 13.55 -33.67
C THR A 84 2.18 13.89 -32.24
N ILE A 85 1.33 13.56 -31.27
CA ILE A 85 1.61 13.69 -29.83
C ILE A 85 2.90 12.92 -29.45
N GLY A 86 3.08 11.71 -29.97
CA GLY A 86 4.27 10.90 -29.74
C GLY A 86 5.55 11.52 -30.33
N LYS A 87 5.48 12.04 -31.56
CA LYS A 87 6.57 12.77 -32.22
C LYS A 87 6.95 14.03 -31.44
N LEU A 88 5.98 14.83 -31.02
CA LEU A 88 6.23 16.03 -30.22
C LEU A 88 6.84 15.69 -28.85
N LYS A 89 6.35 14.67 -28.16
CA LYS A 89 6.97 14.21 -26.90
C LYS A 89 8.43 13.82 -27.09
N ARG A 90 8.76 13.10 -28.16
CA ARG A 90 10.15 12.77 -28.52
C ARG A 90 10.96 14.02 -28.82
N LYS A 91 10.44 14.94 -29.64
CA LYS A 91 11.11 16.22 -29.97
C LYS A 91 11.45 17.03 -28.71
N PHE A 92 10.57 17.05 -27.72
CA PHE A 92 10.79 17.76 -26.46
C PHE A 92 11.51 16.92 -25.38
N HIS A 93 12.01 15.73 -25.72
CA HIS A 93 12.74 14.84 -24.81
C HIS A 93 11.93 14.45 -23.55
N LEU A 94 10.64 14.14 -23.75
CA LEU A 94 9.66 13.78 -22.72
C LEU A 94 9.25 12.29 -22.79
N THR A 95 10.21 11.43 -23.08
CA THR A 95 10.07 9.97 -22.98
C THR A 95 11.01 9.42 -21.90
N GLU A 96 10.69 8.23 -21.37
CA GLU A 96 11.55 7.58 -20.37
C GLU A 96 12.97 7.33 -20.91
N TYR A 97 13.07 6.96 -22.18
CA TYR A 97 14.33 6.65 -22.85
C TYR A 97 15.28 7.87 -22.88
N GLN A 98 14.80 9.03 -23.35
CA GLN A 98 15.61 10.25 -23.39
C GLN A 98 15.99 10.73 -21.98
N LEU A 99 15.14 10.49 -20.99
CA LEU A 99 15.47 10.79 -19.60
C LEU A 99 16.56 9.87 -19.03
N HIS A 100 16.74 8.66 -19.59
CA HIS A 100 17.86 7.77 -19.23
C HIS A 100 19.19 8.33 -19.75
N GLU A 101 19.19 8.98 -20.93
CA GLU A 101 20.36 9.66 -21.49
C GLU A 101 20.76 10.86 -20.62
N ASP A 102 19.79 11.71 -20.24
CA ASP A 102 20.05 12.85 -19.33
C ASP A 102 20.62 12.37 -17.99
N ALA A 103 20.13 11.25 -17.47
CA ALA A 103 20.64 10.70 -16.22
C ALA A 103 22.04 10.10 -16.36
N ALA A 104 22.41 9.61 -17.55
CA ALA A 104 23.77 9.16 -17.86
C ALA A 104 24.73 10.35 -17.83
N GLU A 105 24.35 11.45 -18.47
CA GLU A 105 25.09 12.70 -18.49
C GLU A 105 25.26 13.25 -17.06
N MET A 106 24.16 13.37 -16.29
CA MET A 106 24.22 13.81 -14.89
C MET A 106 25.13 12.91 -14.04
N ARG A 107 25.10 11.60 -14.27
CA ARG A 107 25.94 10.63 -13.55
C ARG A 107 27.41 10.82 -13.84
N SER A 108 27.80 11.30 -15.03
CA SER A 108 29.20 11.51 -15.41
C SER A 108 29.93 12.46 -14.45
N HIS A 109 29.26 13.52 -13.97
CA HIS A 109 29.79 14.46 -12.99
C HIS A 109 30.13 13.84 -11.62
N PHE A 110 29.58 12.66 -11.32
CA PHE A 110 29.81 11.95 -10.06
C PHE A 110 30.74 10.73 -10.22
N GLY A 111 31.33 10.54 -11.40
CA GLY A 111 32.25 9.46 -11.71
C GLY A 111 31.68 8.07 -11.40
N LYS A 112 32.54 7.17 -10.89
CA LYS A 112 32.17 5.78 -10.52
C LYS A 112 31.52 5.67 -9.12
N THR A 113 30.78 6.69 -8.67
CA THR A 113 30.05 6.61 -7.37
C THR A 113 28.86 5.65 -7.45
N ILE A 114 28.09 5.71 -8.54
CA ILE A 114 27.02 4.76 -8.85
C ILE A 114 27.20 4.25 -10.28
N SER A 115 26.57 3.14 -10.66
CA SER A 115 26.58 2.70 -12.05
C SER A 115 25.48 3.40 -12.86
N ILE A 116 25.54 3.22 -14.18
CA ILE A 116 24.52 3.71 -15.10
C ILE A 116 23.14 3.14 -14.79
N ASN A 117 23.05 1.91 -14.28
CA ASN A 117 21.77 1.28 -13.95
C ASN A 117 21.06 2.00 -12.81
N GLU A 118 21.77 2.38 -11.74
CA GLU A 118 21.15 3.13 -10.64
C GLU A 118 20.71 4.53 -11.09
N ALA A 119 21.49 5.19 -11.97
CA ALA A 119 21.14 6.49 -12.54
C ALA A 119 19.86 6.41 -13.39
N GLN A 120 19.78 5.45 -14.30
CA GLN A 120 18.60 5.23 -15.13
C GLN A 120 17.37 4.85 -14.29
N LYS A 121 17.54 4.09 -13.20
CA LYS A 121 16.42 3.82 -12.26
C LYS A 121 15.97 5.07 -11.50
N ALA A 122 16.88 6.00 -11.21
CA ALA A 122 16.51 7.31 -10.69
C ALA A 122 15.68 8.11 -11.70
N ALA A 123 16.07 8.10 -12.99
CA ALA A 123 15.29 8.68 -14.08
C ALA A 123 13.90 8.03 -14.21
N THR A 124 13.80 6.70 -14.21
CA THR A 124 12.52 5.98 -14.23
C THR A 124 11.59 6.45 -13.10
N ARG A 125 12.11 6.64 -11.88
CA ARG A 125 11.29 7.13 -10.76
C ARG A 125 10.83 8.58 -10.97
N ALA A 126 11.70 9.44 -11.50
CA ALA A 126 11.34 10.81 -11.87
C ALA A 126 10.26 10.82 -12.96
N PHE A 127 10.43 10.03 -14.02
CA PHE A 127 9.47 9.92 -15.12
C PHE A 127 8.11 9.41 -14.67
N ARG A 128 8.06 8.36 -13.83
CA ARG A 128 6.80 7.86 -13.26
C ARG A 128 6.09 8.92 -12.41
N ALA A 129 6.83 9.71 -11.64
CA ALA A 129 6.24 10.81 -10.89
C ALA A 129 5.69 11.89 -11.83
N PHE A 130 6.42 12.19 -12.91
CA PHE A 130 6.01 13.15 -13.95
C PHE A 130 4.76 12.69 -14.70
N GLU A 131 4.66 11.41 -15.07
CA GLU A 131 3.48 10.86 -15.74
C GLU A 131 2.23 10.97 -14.88
N ARG A 132 2.35 10.78 -13.56
CA ARG A 132 1.23 11.00 -12.64
C ARG A 132 0.78 12.47 -12.61
N LEU A 133 1.71 13.41 -12.67
CA LEU A 133 1.38 14.84 -12.82
C LEU A 133 0.67 15.09 -14.16
N ARG A 134 1.20 14.55 -15.26
CA ARG A 134 0.65 14.73 -16.62
C ARG A 134 -0.76 14.17 -16.75
N LYS A 135 -1.06 13.05 -16.09
CA LYS A 135 -2.38 12.39 -16.07
C LYS A 135 -3.38 13.03 -15.10
N GLY A 136 -3.00 14.08 -14.35
CA GLY A 136 -3.85 14.69 -13.34
C GLY A 136 -4.01 13.87 -12.05
N GLU A 137 -3.28 12.76 -11.91
CA GLU A 137 -3.28 11.92 -10.70
C GLU A 137 -2.49 12.54 -9.54
N ALA A 138 -1.68 13.58 -9.82
CA ALA A 138 -0.91 14.32 -8.85
C ALA A 138 -0.96 15.82 -9.16
N HIS A 139 -1.07 16.66 -8.13
CA HIS A 139 -1.10 18.13 -8.29
C HIS A 139 0.28 18.77 -8.49
N ARG A 140 1.36 18.11 -8.03
CA ARG A 140 2.73 18.64 -8.14
C ARG A 140 3.80 17.55 -8.06
N LEU A 141 4.98 17.85 -8.61
CA LEU A 141 6.18 17.06 -8.39
C LEU A 141 6.89 17.50 -7.11
N ASN A 142 7.08 16.55 -6.19
CA ASN A 142 7.83 16.79 -4.96
C ASN A 142 9.32 16.44 -5.16
N TYR A 143 10.18 17.38 -4.80
CA TYR A 143 11.64 17.21 -4.78
C TYR A 143 12.10 16.56 -3.48
N LYS A 144 13.15 15.75 -3.57
CA LYS A 144 13.77 15.08 -2.42
C LYS A 144 14.79 15.99 -1.76
N ARG A 145 14.59 16.28 -0.47
CA ARG A 145 15.48 17.14 0.32
C ARG A 145 16.79 16.42 0.65
N ARG A 146 17.87 17.18 0.86
CA ARG A 146 19.15 16.61 1.34
C ARG A 146 18.93 15.90 2.67
N GLY A 147 19.55 14.74 2.85
CA GLY A 147 19.42 13.90 4.03
C GLY A 147 18.13 13.06 4.11
N MET A 148 17.16 13.26 3.22
CA MET A 148 15.98 12.39 3.10
C MET A 148 16.41 11.02 2.55
N PRO A 149 15.97 9.89 3.15
CA PRO A 149 16.31 8.57 2.65
C PRO A 149 15.83 8.34 1.22
N VAL A 150 16.69 7.76 0.38
CA VAL A 150 16.41 7.42 -1.02
C VAL A 150 16.85 6.00 -1.30
N THR A 151 15.99 5.24 -1.97
CA THR A 151 16.34 3.89 -2.43
C THR A 151 17.29 3.98 -3.63
N ILE A 152 18.42 3.29 -3.51
CA ILE A 152 19.34 2.98 -4.60
C ILE A 152 18.85 1.65 -5.18
N GLU A 153 18.53 1.59 -6.47
CA GLU A 153 17.97 0.40 -7.12
C GLU A 153 18.65 0.24 -8.47
N ASN A 154 19.04 -0.98 -8.82
CA ASN A 154 19.61 -1.30 -10.13
C ASN A 154 18.61 -2.03 -11.05
N LYS A 155 19.06 -2.43 -12.23
CA LYS A 155 18.26 -3.12 -13.25
C LYS A 155 18.49 -4.64 -13.28
N SER A 156 19.68 -5.10 -12.89
CA SER A 156 20.06 -6.51 -12.98
C SER A 156 21.19 -6.85 -12.01
N ASN A 157 21.30 -8.10 -11.56
CA ASN A 157 22.41 -8.53 -10.69
C ASN A 157 23.76 -8.65 -11.41
N SER A 158 23.82 -8.42 -12.72
CA SER A 158 25.06 -8.45 -13.51
C SER A 158 25.84 -7.12 -13.44
N PHE A 159 25.14 -5.99 -13.27
CA PHE A 159 25.73 -4.66 -13.33
C PHE A 159 25.24 -3.75 -12.20
N GLY A 160 26.13 -2.87 -11.74
CA GLY A 160 25.87 -2.00 -10.59
C GLY A 160 26.01 -2.74 -9.26
N PHE A 161 25.26 -2.28 -8.27
CA PHE A 161 25.19 -2.96 -6.98
C PHE A 161 24.64 -4.36 -7.18
N ARG A 162 25.36 -5.38 -6.71
CA ARG A 162 24.94 -6.77 -6.90
C ARG A 162 25.22 -7.62 -5.70
N GLU A 163 24.38 -8.61 -5.52
CA GLU A 163 24.61 -9.70 -4.59
C GLU A 163 25.62 -10.68 -5.20
N LYS A 164 26.58 -11.11 -4.38
CA LYS A 164 27.63 -12.07 -4.70
C LYS A 164 27.65 -13.20 -3.66
N ASP A 165 27.63 -14.43 -4.14
CA ASP A 165 27.85 -15.68 -3.39
C ASP A 165 26.95 -15.85 -2.16
N GLY A 166 25.78 -15.21 -2.14
CA GLY A 166 24.85 -15.16 -1.02
C GLY A 166 25.37 -14.44 0.23
N LYS A 167 26.53 -13.79 0.14
CA LYS A 167 27.26 -13.26 1.31
C LYS A 167 27.45 -11.76 1.25
N LEU A 168 27.66 -11.21 0.05
CA LEU A 168 28.14 -9.84 -0.12
C LEU A 168 27.26 -9.03 -1.06
N LEU A 169 27.14 -7.75 -0.75
CA LEU A 169 26.71 -6.71 -1.67
C LEU A 169 27.95 -5.97 -2.20
N GLY A 170 28.10 -5.84 -3.52
CA GLY A 170 29.28 -5.21 -4.10
C GLY A 170 29.03 -4.22 -5.24
N LEU A 171 29.91 -3.21 -5.36
CA LEU A 171 29.97 -2.23 -6.44
C LEU A 171 31.38 -1.60 -6.49
N TYR A 172 32.09 -1.57 -7.63
CA TYR A 172 33.35 -0.82 -7.81
C TYR A 172 34.33 -0.87 -6.61
N GLY A 173 34.67 -2.06 -6.11
CA GLY A 173 35.57 -2.23 -4.95
C GLY A 173 34.88 -2.12 -3.58
N PHE A 174 33.68 -1.55 -3.49
CA PHE A 174 32.83 -1.67 -2.30
C PHE A 174 32.35 -3.13 -2.14
N ALA A 175 32.43 -3.65 -0.91
CA ALA A 175 31.88 -4.95 -0.52
C ALA A 175 31.36 -4.89 0.92
N ALA A 176 30.09 -5.24 1.14
CA ALA A 176 29.47 -5.27 2.47
C ALA A 176 28.76 -6.61 2.71
N LYS A 177 28.87 -7.15 3.92
CA LYS A 177 28.21 -8.41 4.30
C LYS A 177 26.73 -8.21 4.57
N PHE A 178 25.92 -9.21 4.24
CA PHE A 178 24.55 -9.28 4.74
C PHE A 178 24.54 -9.85 6.16
N ARG A 179 23.78 -9.23 7.06
CA ARG A 179 23.47 -9.79 8.37
C ARG A 179 22.39 -10.85 8.22
N ILE A 180 22.78 -12.11 8.39
CA ILE A 180 21.91 -13.29 8.30
C ILE A 180 22.02 -14.06 9.61
N ASP A 181 20.89 -14.49 10.17
CA ASP A 181 20.88 -15.41 11.31
C ASP A 181 21.21 -16.82 10.82
N PRO A 182 22.27 -17.48 11.34
CA PRO A 182 22.60 -18.86 10.97
C PRO A 182 21.48 -19.88 11.25
N LYS A 183 20.51 -19.53 12.10
CA LYS A 183 19.33 -20.38 12.39
C LYS A 183 18.16 -20.13 11.44
N ASP A 184 18.18 -19.07 10.64
CA ASP A 184 17.13 -18.79 9.66
C ASP A 184 17.40 -19.52 8.35
N LEU A 185 17.08 -20.83 8.35
CA LEU A 185 17.21 -21.70 7.18
C LEU A 185 16.44 -21.16 5.96
N LEU A 186 15.29 -20.52 6.18
CA LEU A 186 14.50 -19.96 5.09
C LEU A 186 15.25 -18.80 4.43
N ALA A 187 15.86 -17.90 5.21
CA ALA A 187 16.67 -16.82 4.67
C ALA A 187 17.87 -17.36 3.87
N GLN A 188 18.52 -18.42 4.35
CA GLN A 188 19.65 -19.07 3.67
C GLN A 188 19.22 -19.72 2.35
N ASP A 189 18.11 -20.45 2.35
CA ASP A 189 17.56 -21.10 1.15
C ASP A 189 17.24 -20.09 0.04
N THR A 190 16.93 -18.83 0.39
CA THR A 190 16.67 -17.81 -0.63
C THR A 190 17.87 -17.51 -1.52
N PHE A 191 19.09 -17.84 -1.09
CA PHE A 191 20.28 -17.65 -1.92
C PHE A 191 20.42 -18.69 -3.04
N LYS A 192 19.68 -19.82 -2.95
CA LYS A 192 19.61 -20.82 -4.02
C LYS A 192 18.86 -20.31 -5.26
N ASP A 193 17.93 -19.37 -5.06
CA ASP A 193 17.18 -18.78 -6.17
C ASP A 193 18.00 -17.68 -6.85
N ARG A 194 17.76 -17.41 -8.13
CA ARG A 194 18.48 -16.34 -8.85
C ARG A 194 18.11 -14.96 -8.32
N THR A 195 19.11 -14.11 -8.03
CA THR A 195 18.88 -12.69 -7.75
C THR A 195 18.68 -11.93 -9.06
N LYS A 196 17.50 -11.29 -9.24
CA LYS A 196 17.20 -10.46 -10.41
C LYS A 196 17.89 -9.12 -10.31
N TYR A 197 17.68 -8.41 -9.21
CA TYR A 197 18.27 -7.09 -8.93
C TYR A 197 18.16 -6.79 -7.43
N VAL A 198 18.82 -5.72 -6.97
CA VAL A 198 18.87 -5.32 -5.56
C VAL A 198 18.32 -3.90 -5.35
N ARG A 199 17.85 -3.63 -4.14
CA ARG A 199 17.50 -2.27 -3.68
C ARG A 199 18.10 -1.98 -2.32
N ILE A 200 18.86 -0.91 -2.21
CA ILE A 200 19.51 -0.49 -0.97
C ILE A 200 18.77 0.73 -0.43
N TYR A 201 18.46 0.72 0.85
CA TYR A 201 17.84 1.86 1.52
C TYR A 201 18.21 1.87 2.99
N ARG A 202 18.08 3.03 3.63
CA ARG A 202 18.25 3.17 5.09
C ARG A 202 16.97 3.56 5.79
N ARG A 203 16.86 3.16 7.05
CA ARG A 203 15.77 3.58 7.94
C ARG A 203 16.31 3.85 9.34
N GLU A 204 15.68 4.80 10.02
CA GLU A 204 15.99 5.14 11.41
C GLU A 204 15.38 4.08 12.34
N ILE A 205 16.22 3.38 13.11
CA ILE A 205 15.82 2.39 14.12
C ILE A 205 16.49 2.78 15.43
N ARG A 206 15.68 3.04 16.47
CA ARG A 206 16.16 3.43 17.80
C ARG A 206 17.14 4.63 17.76
N GLY A 207 16.87 5.60 16.89
CA GLY A 207 17.69 6.81 16.73
C GLY A 207 18.97 6.63 15.89
N ARG A 208 19.24 5.43 15.37
CA ARG A 208 20.39 5.16 14.49
C ARG A 208 19.92 4.85 13.07
N TRP A 209 20.64 5.35 12.07
CA TRP A 209 20.42 4.95 10.69
C TRP A 209 21.00 3.56 10.47
N ARG A 210 20.18 2.66 9.93
CA ARG A 210 20.61 1.28 9.59
C ARG A 210 20.29 1.04 8.12
N TRP A 211 21.21 0.39 7.43
CA TRP A 211 21.13 0.12 5.99
C TRP A 211 20.61 -1.29 5.74
N PHE A 212 19.73 -1.41 4.74
CA PHE A 212 19.10 -2.65 4.34
C PHE A 212 19.24 -2.83 2.84
N CYS A 213 19.42 -4.07 2.42
CA CYS A 213 19.38 -4.50 1.04
C CYS A 213 18.17 -5.41 0.83
N GLN A 214 17.36 -5.09 -0.17
CA GLN A 214 16.32 -5.95 -0.70
C GLN A 214 16.88 -6.72 -1.88
N LEU A 215 16.91 -8.04 -1.77
CA LEU A 215 17.19 -8.94 -2.89
C LEU A 215 15.86 -9.28 -3.55
N VAL A 216 15.70 -8.91 -4.81
CA VAL A 216 14.55 -9.34 -5.61
C VAL A 216 14.92 -10.65 -6.27
N LYS A 217 14.38 -11.74 -5.73
CA LYS A 217 14.67 -13.11 -6.14
C LYS A 217 13.65 -13.57 -7.18
N GLU A 218 14.09 -14.42 -8.08
CA GLU A 218 13.24 -15.10 -9.06
C GLU A 218 12.40 -16.21 -8.41
N GLY A 219 11.17 -16.40 -8.88
CA GLY A 219 10.27 -17.47 -8.42
C GLY A 219 9.36 -17.05 -7.27
N THR A 220 8.89 -18.06 -6.52
CA THR A 220 8.06 -17.91 -5.32
C THR A 220 8.86 -18.24 -4.07
N PRO A 221 8.59 -17.56 -2.93
CA PRO A 221 9.31 -17.83 -1.71
C PRO A 221 8.96 -19.24 -1.20
N ARG A 222 9.95 -20.00 -0.75
CA ARG A 222 9.73 -21.30 -0.10
C ARG A 222 8.80 -21.12 1.11
N ARG A 223 7.86 -22.05 1.27
CA ARG A 223 6.90 -22.03 2.37
C ARG A 223 7.56 -22.55 3.64
N LYS A 224 7.20 -21.97 4.78
CA LYS A 224 7.55 -22.59 6.07
C LYS A 224 6.76 -23.90 6.21
N PRO A 225 7.38 -25.04 6.54
CA PRO A 225 6.71 -26.34 6.64
C PRO A 225 5.45 -26.31 7.52
N LYS A 226 5.47 -25.53 8.61
CA LYS A 226 4.36 -25.40 9.57
C LYS A 226 3.23 -24.43 9.15
N THR A 227 3.12 -24.06 7.88
CA THR A 227 2.04 -23.17 7.44
C THR A 227 0.85 -24.02 7.02
N ALA A 228 -0.14 -24.17 7.91
CA ALA A 228 -1.40 -24.80 7.56
C ALA A 228 -2.05 -24.05 6.39
N VAL A 229 -2.49 -24.81 5.39
CA VAL A 229 -3.31 -24.35 4.27
C VAL A 229 -4.57 -25.17 4.36
N GLY A 230 -5.73 -24.51 4.32
CA GLY A 230 -7.00 -25.21 4.34
C GLY A 230 -7.04 -26.22 3.20
N GLN A 231 -7.39 -27.46 3.52
CA GLN A 231 -7.63 -28.51 2.51
C GLN A 231 -8.96 -28.28 1.78
N SER A 232 -9.84 -27.47 2.39
CA SER A 232 -11.12 -27.07 1.82
C SER A 232 -10.91 -26.17 0.60
N THR A 233 -11.43 -26.61 -0.53
CA THR A 233 -11.68 -25.79 -1.72
C THR A 233 -13.00 -25.01 -1.61
N HIS A 234 -13.76 -25.20 -0.53
CA HIS A 234 -15.02 -24.51 -0.34
C HIS A 234 -14.80 -23.01 -0.06
N PRO A 235 -15.79 -22.18 -0.42
CA PRO A 235 -15.72 -20.75 -0.23
C PRO A 235 -15.56 -20.33 1.23
N VAL A 236 -14.70 -19.35 1.45
CA VAL A 236 -14.58 -18.60 2.70
C VAL A 236 -15.04 -17.17 2.43
N GLY A 237 -16.26 -16.85 2.84
CA GLY A 237 -16.76 -15.49 2.77
C GLY A 237 -16.11 -14.64 3.85
N CYS A 238 -15.70 -13.43 3.50
CA CYS A 238 -14.91 -12.55 4.36
C CYS A 238 -15.43 -11.11 4.28
N ASP A 239 -16.10 -10.64 5.33
CA ASP A 239 -16.49 -9.23 5.46
C ASP A 239 -15.36 -8.43 6.13
N GLN A 240 -14.87 -7.40 5.43
CA GLN A 240 -13.72 -6.62 5.87
C GLN A 240 -14.07 -5.15 6.13
N GLY A 241 -14.50 -4.89 7.36
CA GLY A 241 -14.70 -3.53 7.85
C GLY A 241 -13.41 -2.70 8.00
N PRO A 242 -13.55 -1.40 8.36
CA PRO A 242 -12.41 -0.51 8.58
C PRO A 242 -11.56 -0.87 9.82
N SER A 243 -12.10 -1.66 10.75
CA SER A 243 -11.48 -2.03 12.04
C SER A 243 -11.58 -3.50 12.42
N SER A 244 -12.29 -4.32 11.65
CA SER A 244 -12.56 -5.74 11.94
C SER A 244 -12.59 -6.54 10.65
N VAL A 245 -12.45 -7.85 10.81
CA VAL A 245 -12.73 -8.83 9.77
C VAL A 245 -13.62 -9.92 10.37
N ALA A 246 -14.62 -10.33 9.61
CA ALA A 246 -15.43 -11.51 9.89
C ALA A 246 -15.26 -12.51 8.74
N ALA A 247 -15.23 -13.80 9.04
CA ALA A 247 -15.12 -14.86 8.05
C ALA A 247 -16.01 -16.04 8.39
N VAL A 248 -16.58 -16.69 7.37
CA VAL A 248 -17.40 -17.90 7.48
C VAL A 248 -17.04 -18.85 6.33
N VAL A 249 -16.84 -20.14 6.64
CA VAL A 249 -16.62 -21.19 5.65
C VAL A 249 -17.94 -21.81 5.22
N ALA A 250 -18.23 -21.92 3.93
CA ALA A 250 -19.51 -22.48 3.45
C ALA A 250 -19.72 -23.94 3.91
N ALA A 251 -18.70 -24.80 3.80
CA ALA A 251 -18.88 -26.24 4.08
C ALA A 251 -18.87 -26.61 5.57
N THR A 252 -17.94 -26.04 6.34
CA THR A 252 -17.79 -26.38 7.77
C THR A 252 -18.55 -25.44 8.68
N HIS A 253 -19.06 -24.32 8.15
CA HIS A 253 -19.68 -23.23 8.89
C HIS A 253 -18.74 -22.55 9.90
N GLU A 254 -17.45 -22.92 9.96
CA GLU A 254 -16.48 -22.32 10.86
C GLU A 254 -16.49 -20.80 10.71
N ALA A 255 -16.70 -20.10 11.83
CA ALA A 255 -16.87 -18.66 11.86
C ALA A 255 -15.77 -17.98 12.71
N LEU A 256 -15.30 -16.83 12.23
CA LEU A 256 -14.29 -16.02 12.89
C LEU A 256 -14.76 -14.56 12.87
N ILE A 257 -14.64 -13.87 14.01
CA ILE A 257 -14.70 -12.41 14.06
C ILE A 257 -13.52 -11.88 14.87
N ALA A 258 -12.74 -10.98 14.26
CA ALA A 258 -11.51 -10.48 14.87
C ALA A 258 -11.30 -8.99 14.59
N PRO A 259 -10.70 -8.24 15.55
CA PRO A 259 -10.28 -6.87 15.28
C PRO A 259 -9.12 -6.88 14.28
N LEU A 260 -9.11 -5.93 13.37
CA LEU A 260 -7.95 -5.71 12.52
C LEU A 260 -6.77 -5.21 13.37
N PRO A 261 -5.54 -5.61 13.05
CA PRO A 261 -4.33 -5.23 13.77
C PRO A 261 -4.15 -3.71 13.94
N THR A 262 -3.94 -3.25 15.18
CA THR A 262 -3.55 -1.86 15.47
C THR A 262 -2.04 -1.69 15.60
N GLY A 263 -1.34 -2.78 15.95
CA GLY A 263 0.09 -2.84 16.24
C GLY A 263 0.55 -2.14 17.53
N VAL A 264 -0.35 -1.56 18.33
CA VAL A 264 -0.02 -0.87 19.59
C VAL A 264 -1.18 -0.93 20.57
N ASN A 265 -0.84 -0.85 21.87
CA ASN A 265 -1.83 -0.67 22.92
C ASN A 265 -2.18 0.81 23.14
N GLU A 266 -3.23 1.06 23.91
CA GLU A 266 -3.74 2.40 24.20
C GLU A 266 -2.70 3.30 24.90
N ARG A 267 -1.83 2.73 25.74
CA ARG A 267 -0.77 3.48 26.45
C ARG A 267 0.26 4.05 25.48
N GLU A 268 0.72 3.25 24.52
CA GLU A 268 1.67 3.69 23.49
C GLU A 268 1.08 4.80 22.62
N GLU A 269 -0.20 4.73 22.27
CA GLU A 269 -0.86 5.80 21.53
C GLU A 269 -1.00 7.09 22.33
N LYS A 270 -1.39 6.99 23.61
CA LYS A 270 -1.42 8.14 24.53
C LYS A 270 -0.03 8.78 24.59
N ARG A 271 1.04 7.99 24.62
CA ARG A 271 2.42 8.48 24.59
C ARG A 271 2.77 9.19 23.29
N ILE A 272 2.41 8.63 22.13
CA ILE A 272 2.60 9.29 20.83
C ILE A 272 1.90 10.66 20.82
N ARG A 273 0.62 10.70 21.24
CA ARG A 273 -0.17 11.94 21.29
C ARG A 273 0.46 12.97 22.23
N HIS A 274 0.88 12.54 23.42
CA HIS A 274 1.56 13.40 24.38
C HIS A 274 2.86 13.96 23.80
N ASP A 275 3.72 13.12 23.23
CA ASP A 275 5.00 13.55 22.66
C ASP A 275 4.83 14.55 21.52
N GLN A 276 3.81 14.35 20.67
CA GLN A 276 3.48 15.31 19.62
C GLN A 276 3.00 16.64 20.18
N LYS A 277 2.13 16.64 21.21
CA LYS A 277 1.65 17.88 21.84
C LYS A 277 2.79 18.65 22.51
N VAL A 278 3.70 17.96 23.20
CA VAL A 278 4.86 18.59 23.83
C VAL A 278 5.82 19.14 22.76
N ALA A 279 6.07 18.39 21.69
CA ALA A 279 6.87 18.88 20.58
C ALA A 279 6.23 20.11 19.92
N ASP A 280 4.93 20.10 19.63
CA ASP A 280 4.24 21.23 19.01
C ASP A 280 4.31 22.49 19.88
N ARG A 281 4.05 22.37 21.20
CA ARG A 281 4.19 23.48 22.16
C ARG A 281 5.62 24.02 22.21
N ALA A 282 6.62 23.14 22.27
CA ALA A 282 8.02 23.56 22.26
C ALA A 282 8.41 24.24 20.94
N LEU A 283 7.86 23.80 19.80
CA LEU A 283 8.10 24.45 18.52
C LEU A 283 7.51 25.86 18.50
N ARG A 284 6.27 26.03 18.98
CA ARG A 284 5.59 27.34 19.02
C ARG A 284 6.29 28.32 19.96
N LEU A 285 6.61 27.88 21.18
CA LEU A 285 7.25 28.73 22.19
C LEU A 285 8.60 29.28 21.72
N ASN A 286 9.41 28.45 21.04
CA ASN A 286 10.72 28.86 20.54
C ASN A 286 10.67 29.63 19.21
N ASN A 287 9.48 29.76 18.60
CA ASN A 287 9.33 30.37 17.27
C ASN A 287 8.03 31.19 17.17
N PRO A 288 7.81 32.18 18.06
CA PRO A 288 6.59 32.98 18.04
C PRO A 288 6.40 33.73 16.71
N ASP A 289 7.50 34.19 16.10
CA ASP A 289 7.53 34.91 14.82
C ASP A 289 7.18 34.04 13.59
N CYS A 290 7.04 32.73 13.78
CA CYS A 290 6.65 31.78 12.73
C CYS A 290 5.13 31.58 12.64
N PHE A 291 4.34 32.18 13.53
CA PHE A 291 2.88 32.02 13.59
C PHE A 291 2.17 33.37 13.49
N ASP A 292 1.04 33.40 12.78
CA ASP A 292 0.16 34.58 12.71
C ASP A 292 -0.72 34.70 13.97
N GLU A 293 -1.49 35.78 14.08
CA GLU A 293 -2.44 36.03 15.18
C GLU A 293 -3.48 34.90 15.35
N LYS A 294 -3.79 34.18 14.26
CA LYS A 294 -4.69 33.01 14.25
C LYS A 294 -3.94 31.70 14.53
N ASN A 295 -2.67 31.78 14.93
CA ASN A 295 -1.80 30.68 15.29
C ASN A 295 -1.50 29.69 14.14
N ASN A 296 -1.61 30.16 12.89
CA ASN A 296 -1.24 29.42 11.68
C ASN A 296 0.20 29.68 11.28
N TRP A 297 0.81 28.71 10.61
CA TRP A 297 2.19 28.81 10.14
C TRP A 297 2.35 29.86 9.04
N ILE A 298 3.26 30.82 9.23
CA ILE A 298 3.62 31.83 8.22
C ILE A 298 4.54 31.19 7.17
N LYS A 299 4.11 31.22 5.90
CA LYS A 299 4.85 30.62 4.79
C LYS A 299 6.21 31.30 4.62
N GLY A 300 7.28 30.51 4.47
CA GLY A 300 8.64 31.01 4.23
C GLY A 300 9.51 31.15 5.49
N LYS A 301 8.89 31.23 6.67
CA LYS A 301 9.61 31.26 7.95
C LYS A 301 10.34 29.94 8.23
N LYS A 302 11.49 30.03 8.90
CA LYS A 302 12.32 28.87 9.30
C LYS A 302 12.26 28.74 10.82
N ALA A 303 11.74 27.62 11.32
CA ALA A 303 11.75 27.36 12.75
C ALA A 303 13.09 26.77 13.24
N VAL A 304 13.53 27.27 14.38
CA VAL A 304 14.55 26.70 15.25
C VAL A 304 13.95 25.51 16.00
N ARG A 305 14.62 24.36 15.93
CA ARG A 305 14.19 23.13 16.59
C ARG A 305 15.03 22.92 17.84
N SER A 306 14.41 23.00 19.01
CA SER A 306 15.08 22.72 20.27
C SER A 306 15.43 21.23 20.42
N LYS A 307 16.46 20.91 21.22
CA LYS A 307 16.81 19.52 21.56
C LYS A 307 15.61 18.74 22.12
N THR A 308 14.75 19.41 22.89
CA THR A 308 13.51 18.82 23.42
C THR A 308 12.55 18.43 22.31
N TYR A 309 12.30 19.32 21.35
CA TYR A 309 11.48 19.02 20.17
C TYR A 309 11.98 17.79 19.42
N GLU A 310 13.28 17.75 19.13
CA GLU A 310 13.90 16.66 18.38
C GLU A 310 13.80 15.32 19.13
N ARG A 311 14.09 15.31 20.44
CA ARG A 311 13.97 14.12 21.29
C ARG A 311 12.53 13.59 21.32
N ARG A 312 11.53 14.46 21.51
CA ARG A 312 10.10 14.07 21.53
C ARG A 312 9.67 13.52 20.17
N GLN A 313 10.06 14.17 19.08
CA GLN A 313 9.79 13.67 17.73
C GLN A 313 10.42 12.30 17.48
N ALA A 314 11.70 12.13 17.82
CA ALA A 314 12.40 10.87 17.63
C ALA A 314 11.71 9.72 18.38
N ARG A 315 11.26 9.97 19.62
CA ARG A 315 10.50 8.99 20.39
C ARG A 315 9.17 8.64 19.73
N ALA A 316 8.39 9.63 19.28
CA ALA A 316 7.15 9.41 18.56
C ALA A 316 7.37 8.64 17.24
N ARG A 317 8.44 8.96 16.48
CA ARG A 317 8.82 8.22 15.26
C ARG A 317 9.15 6.76 15.57
N ASN A 318 9.93 6.48 16.61
CA ASN A 318 10.29 5.12 16.98
C ASN A 318 9.07 4.30 17.46
N LEU A 319 8.13 4.91 18.20
CA LEU A 319 6.88 4.26 18.59
C LEU A 319 6.02 3.90 17.36
N ARG A 320 5.85 4.84 16.42
CA ARG A 320 5.15 4.56 15.14
C ARG A 320 5.83 3.48 14.32
N ARG A 321 7.16 3.45 14.30
CA ARG A 321 7.91 2.37 13.64
C ARG A 321 7.59 1.01 14.26
N LYS A 322 7.58 0.91 15.60
CA LYS A 322 7.17 -0.32 16.31
C LYS A 322 5.73 -0.70 15.95
N GLN A 323 4.82 0.26 15.90
CA GLN A 323 3.43 0.06 15.51
C GLN A 323 3.30 -0.58 14.13
N VAL A 324 3.98 -0.02 13.12
CA VAL A 324 3.94 -0.56 11.76
C VAL A 324 4.45 -2.01 11.72
N VAL A 325 5.56 -2.30 12.41
CA VAL A 325 6.13 -3.66 12.44
C VAL A 325 5.17 -4.66 13.10
N ARG A 326 4.64 -4.33 14.29
CA ARG A 326 3.68 -5.21 15.00
C ARG A 326 2.41 -5.41 14.19
N ARG A 327 1.84 -4.33 13.64
CA ARG A 327 0.66 -4.39 12.78
C ARG A 327 0.87 -5.30 11.58
N THR A 328 2.02 -5.22 10.92
CA THR A 328 2.37 -6.12 9.82
C THR A 328 2.49 -7.57 10.29
N GLN A 329 3.08 -7.83 11.46
CA GLN A 329 3.18 -9.20 12.00
C GLN A 329 1.80 -9.77 12.34
N GLU A 330 0.96 -9.01 13.04
CA GLU A 330 -0.42 -9.38 13.38
C GLU A 330 -1.27 -9.59 12.12
N ALA A 331 -1.16 -8.71 11.11
CA ALA A 331 -1.84 -8.89 9.83
C ALA A 331 -1.40 -10.17 9.13
N ASN A 332 -0.10 -10.47 9.14
CA ASN A 332 0.43 -11.72 8.61
C ASN A 332 -0.11 -12.95 9.34
N LYS A 333 -0.34 -12.90 10.66
CA LYS A 333 -0.93 -13.99 11.43
C LYS A 333 -2.40 -14.17 11.06
N LEU A 334 -3.18 -13.09 11.08
CA LEU A 334 -4.60 -13.12 10.76
C LEU A 334 -4.86 -13.58 9.32
N SER A 335 -4.06 -13.12 8.34
CA SER A 335 -4.15 -13.62 6.97
C SER A 335 -3.85 -15.13 6.85
N LYS A 336 -2.96 -15.67 7.70
CA LYS A 336 -2.69 -17.11 7.74
C LYS A 336 -3.85 -17.89 8.35
N CYS A 337 -4.51 -17.35 9.38
CA CYS A 337 -5.72 -17.94 9.93
C CYS A 337 -6.80 -18.05 8.85
N LEU A 338 -7.05 -16.99 8.08
CA LEU A 338 -8.01 -17.04 6.96
C LEU A 338 -7.65 -18.09 5.90
N ILE A 339 -6.36 -18.18 5.52
CA ILE A 339 -5.89 -19.18 4.54
C ILE A 339 -5.95 -20.61 5.10
N ALA A 340 -5.87 -20.78 6.40
CA ALA A 340 -6.06 -22.07 7.05
C ALA A 340 -7.53 -22.50 7.03
N MET A 341 -8.49 -21.56 7.10
CA MET A 341 -9.92 -21.84 6.95
C MET A 341 -10.26 -22.30 5.51
N GLY A 342 -9.60 -21.74 4.49
CA GLY A 342 -9.79 -22.16 3.10
C GLY A 342 -9.05 -21.29 2.08
N VAL A 343 -8.98 -21.78 0.84
CA VAL A 343 -8.22 -21.13 -0.25
C VAL A 343 -9.08 -20.36 -1.26
N ASP A 344 -10.40 -20.56 -1.28
CA ASP A 344 -11.34 -19.71 -2.04
C ASP A 344 -11.88 -18.60 -1.12
N ILE A 345 -11.05 -17.57 -0.87
CA ILE A 345 -11.45 -16.45 -0.01
C ILE A 345 -12.15 -15.38 -0.85
N ARG A 346 -13.37 -15.00 -0.46
CA ARG A 346 -14.23 -14.04 -1.16
C ARG A 346 -14.55 -12.86 -0.27
N THR A 347 -14.30 -11.64 -0.77
CA THR A 347 -14.48 -10.41 0.01
C THR A 347 -14.98 -9.27 -0.86
N GLU A 348 -15.69 -8.32 -0.27
CA GLU A 348 -16.16 -7.14 -0.97
C GLU A 348 -14.98 -6.24 -1.43
N ASP A 349 -15.06 -5.70 -2.65
CA ASP A 349 -14.11 -4.69 -3.10
C ASP A 349 -14.44 -3.31 -2.52
N HIS A 350 -14.05 -3.14 -1.27
CA HIS A 350 -14.19 -1.90 -0.54
C HIS A 350 -13.25 -0.78 -1.03
N GLY A 351 -13.83 0.36 -1.39
CA GLY A 351 -13.11 1.60 -1.63
C GLY A 351 -12.58 2.25 -0.34
N PHE A 352 -11.55 1.71 0.31
CA PHE A 352 -11.01 2.29 1.56
C PHE A 352 -10.60 3.77 1.42
N LYS A 353 -10.19 4.20 0.23
CA LYS A 353 -9.91 5.62 -0.06
C LYS A 353 -11.16 6.49 0.06
N SER A 354 -12.32 6.04 -0.45
CA SER A 354 -13.57 6.80 -0.35
C SER A 354 -14.11 6.80 1.08
N MET A 355 -13.94 5.70 1.82
CA MET A 355 -14.29 5.63 3.25
C MET A 355 -13.47 6.58 4.14
N ALA A 356 -12.21 6.82 3.78
CA ALA A 356 -11.34 7.75 4.49
C ALA A 356 -11.64 9.24 4.20
N ALA A 357 -12.35 9.54 3.12
CA ALA A 357 -12.67 10.91 2.72
C ALA A 357 -13.55 11.61 3.79
N ARG A 358 -13.33 12.91 3.98
CA ARG A 358 -14.16 13.72 4.88
C ARG A 358 -15.50 14.05 4.19
N SER A 359 -16.55 14.29 4.98
CA SER A 359 -17.78 14.87 4.45
C SER A 359 -17.48 16.19 3.73
N LYS A 360 -18.15 16.45 2.61
CA LYS A 360 -18.09 17.75 1.93
C LYS A 360 -18.84 18.81 2.74
N GLU A 361 -20.05 18.46 3.17
CA GLU A 361 -20.92 19.37 3.91
C GLU A 361 -20.47 19.62 5.34
N THR A 362 -20.60 20.88 5.76
CA THR A 362 -20.44 21.33 7.15
C THR A 362 -21.80 21.28 7.82
N THR A 363 -21.96 20.46 8.85
CA THR A 363 -23.18 20.46 9.66
C THR A 363 -22.90 21.04 11.04
N ILE A 364 -23.89 21.69 11.63
CA ILE A 364 -23.80 22.30 12.96
C ILE A 364 -24.61 21.43 13.92
N ASN A 365 -24.07 21.21 15.11
CA ASN A 365 -24.78 20.54 16.19
C ASN A 365 -25.84 21.49 16.77
N LYS A 366 -27.11 21.13 16.60
CA LYS A 366 -28.25 21.93 17.05
C LYS A 366 -28.26 22.19 18.57
N LYS A 367 -27.60 21.36 19.39
CA LYS A 367 -27.60 21.50 20.86
C LYS A 367 -26.52 22.43 21.40
N ASN A 368 -25.40 22.60 20.71
CA ASN A 368 -24.26 23.36 21.25
C ASN A 368 -23.62 24.34 20.25
N GLY A 369 -24.21 24.51 19.06
CA GLY A 369 -23.75 25.43 18.03
C GLY A 369 -22.39 25.07 17.39
N LYS A 370 -21.76 23.96 17.80
CA LYS A 370 -20.42 23.59 17.30
C LYS A 370 -20.53 22.88 15.96
N ILE A 371 -19.53 23.10 15.11
CA ILE A 371 -19.39 22.37 13.84
C ILE A 371 -19.16 20.88 14.13
N ASN A 372 -19.99 20.03 13.54
CA ASN A 372 -19.80 18.59 13.61
C ASN A 372 -18.52 18.17 12.90
N SER A 373 -17.86 17.16 13.45
CA SER A 373 -16.65 16.60 12.85
C SER A 373 -16.97 15.99 11.48
N LYS A 374 -16.40 16.55 10.41
CA LYS A 374 -16.43 15.97 9.04
C LYS A 374 -15.65 14.65 8.90
N LYS A 375 -15.10 14.09 9.99
CA LYS A 375 -14.30 12.85 9.95
C LYS A 375 -15.24 11.64 9.76
N ARG A 376 -14.88 10.75 8.82
CA ARG A 376 -15.48 9.43 8.63
C ARG A 376 -14.54 8.36 9.21
N PHE A 377 -14.19 7.33 8.43
CA PHE A 377 -13.34 6.22 8.88
C PHE A 377 -11.84 6.48 8.78
N GLY A 378 -11.40 7.70 8.42
CA GLY A 378 -9.98 8.02 8.23
C GLY A 378 -9.09 7.67 9.42
N SER A 379 -9.55 7.91 10.66
CA SER A 379 -8.80 7.53 11.87
C SER A 379 -8.68 6.02 12.04
N SER A 380 -9.77 5.29 11.77
CA SER A 380 -9.81 3.83 11.85
C SER A 380 -8.91 3.20 10.79
N ILE A 381 -9.04 3.63 9.54
CA ILE A 381 -8.22 3.17 8.42
C ILE A 381 -6.74 3.46 8.66
N LEU A 382 -6.39 4.62 9.22
CA LEU A 382 -5.00 4.93 9.58
C LEU A 382 -4.44 3.99 10.65
N ARG A 383 -5.28 3.62 11.63
CA ARG A 383 -4.91 2.75 12.75
C ARG A 383 -4.79 1.29 12.30
N HIS A 384 -5.83 0.75 11.68
CA HIS A 384 -5.98 -0.67 11.37
C HIS A 384 -5.40 -1.07 10.00
N ALA A 385 -5.20 -0.10 9.09
CA ALA A 385 -4.67 -0.31 7.75
C ALA A 385 -5.37 -1.47 6.97
N PRO A 386 -6.71 -1.47 6.85
CA PRO A 386 -7.47 -2.58 6.25
C PRO A 386 -7.02 -2.89 4.81
N ALA A 387 -6.74 -1.88 3.99
CA ALA A 387 -6.24 -2.10 2.64
C ALA A 387 -4.91 -2.88 2.62
N ALA A 388 -4.02 -2.64 3.60
CA ALA A 388 -2.75 -3.37 3.72
C ALA A 388 -2.97 -4.82 4.18
N PHE A 389 -3.96 -5.06 5.05
CA PHE A 389 -4.39 -6.42 5.40
C PHE A 389 -4.90 -7.17 4.16
N ARG A 390 -5.80 -6.57 3.38
CA ARG A 390 -6.33 -7.14 2.12
C ARG A 390 -5.20 -7.52 1.15
N SER A 391 -4.25 -6.60 0.93
CA SER A 391 -3.08 -6.88 0.09
C SER A 391 -2.18 -7.99 0.64
N THR A 392 -2.04 -8.07 1.97
CA THR A 392 -1.25 -9.14 2.62
C THR A 392 -1.93 -10.50 2.42
N THR A 393 -3.25 -10.58 2.59
CA THR A 393 -4.03 -11.80 2.36
C THR A 393 -3.94 -12.22 0.89
N ALA A 394 -4.19 -11.30 -0.06
CA ALA A 394 -4.09 -11.58 -1.49
C ALA A 394 -2.69 -12.08 -1.89
N GLN A 395 -1.62 -11.46 -1.38
CA GLN A 395 -0.25 -11.88 -1.67
C GLN A 395 0.05 -13.28 -1.15
N LYS A 396 -0.40 -13.62 0.06
CA LYS A 396 -0.20 -14.96 0.63
C LYS A 396 -1.00 -16.01 -0.11
N LEU A 397 -2.22 -15.66 -0.50
CA LEU A 397 -3.09 -16.55 -1.24
C LEU A 397 -2.51 -16.87 -2.63
N ALA A 398 -2.00 -15.87 -3.35
CA ALA A 398 -1.32 -16.07 -4.63
C ALA A 398 -0.07 -16.95 -4.57
N ALA A 399 0.50 -17.15 -3.37
CA ALA A 399 1.59 -18.10 -3.16
C ALA A 399 1.10 -19.56 -3.01
N VAL A 400 -0.20 -19.82 -2.98
CA VAL A 400 -0.85 -21.15 -2.97
C VAL A 400 -1.08 -21.60 -4.40
N ILE A 401 -0.61 -22.82 -4.71
CA ILE A 401 -0.92 -23.52 -5.95
C ILE A 401 -2.04 -24.51 -5.60
N LEU A 402 -3.14 -24.43 -6.35
CA LEU A 402 -4.29 -25.30 -6.23
C LEU A 402 -4.01 -26.65 -6.93
N PRO A 403 -4.80 -27.71 -6.65
CA PRO A 403 -4.67 -28.98 -7.37
C PRO A 403 -4.77 -28.86 -8.89
N SER A 404 -5.50 -27.85 -9.39
CA SER A 404 -5.59 -27.51 -10.81
C SER A 404 -4.30 -26.95 -11.43
N GLY A 405 -3.26 -26.69 -10.63
CA GLY A 405 -2.04 -26.02 -11.05
C GLY A 405 -2.14 -24.48 -11.06
N GLU A 406 -3.33 -23.93 -10.87
CA GLU A 406 -3.53 -22.48 -10.81
C GLU A 406 -3.12 -21.88 -9.45
N ARG A 407 -2.79 -20.58 -9.45
CA ARG A 407 -2.61 -19.83 -8.20
C ARG A 407 -3.95 -19.47 -7.61
N ALA A 408 -4.12 -19.69 -6.30
CA ALA A 408 -5.29 -19.19 -5.58
C ALA A 408 -5.35 -17.65 -5.66
N LYS A 409 -6.56 -17.11 -5.80
CA LYS A 409 -6.80 -15.67 -5.97
C LYS A 409 -7.85 -15.23 -4.96
N LEU A 410 -7.70 -14.00 -4.48
CA LEU A 410 -8.71 -13.39 -3.62
C LEU A 410 -9.92 -13.02 -4.50
N GLY A 411 -11.06 -13.65 -4.26
CA GLY A 411 -12.32 -13.33 -4.92
C GLY A 411 -12.80 -11.94 -4.50
N LEU A 412 -12.97 -11.03 -5.47
CA LEU A 412 -13.45 -9.68 -5.21
C LEU A 412 -14.91 -9.54 -5.65
N VAL A 413 -15.80 -9.52 -4.67
CA VAL A 413 -17.23 -9.32 -4.86
C VAL A 413 -17.54 -7.84 -5.07
N ARG A 414 -18.36 -7.53 -6.08
CA ARG A 414 -18.76 -6.15 -6.35
C ARG A 414 -19.78 -5.66 -5.32
N THR A 415 -19.30 -4.90 -4.34
CA THR A 415 -20.10 -4.31 -3.24
C THR A 415 -21.38 -3.61 -3.72
N GLU A 416 -21.33 -2.87 -4.83
CA GLU A 416 -22.46 -2.06 -5.33
C GLU A 416 -23.63 -2.90 -5.83
N LYS A 417 -23.36 -4.12 -6.30
CA LYS A 417 -24.37 -5.04 -6.79
C LYS A 417 -24.96 -5.88 -5.66
N LEU A 418 -24.09 -6.53 -4.89
CA LEU A 418 -24.50 -7.57 -3.95
C LEU A 418 -24.91 -7.03 -2.57
N LYS A 419 -24.32 -5.91 -2.12
CA LYS A 419 -24.64 -5.24 -0.85
C LYS A 419 -24.88 -6.21 0.31
N ALA A 420 -23.93 -7.11 0.61
CA ALA A 420 -24.15 -8.26 1.50
C ALA A 420 -24.74 -7.87 2.85
N SER A 421 -24.26 -6.76 3.42
CA SER A 421 -24.76 -6.22 4.70
C SER A 421 -26.25 -5.83 4.73
N GLN A 422 -26.90 -5.74 3.57
CA GLN A 422 -28.30 -5.34 3.40
C GLN A 422 -29.21 -6.50 2.98
N LEU A 423 -28.65 -7.61 2.49
CA LEU A 423 -29.41 -8.76 2.03
C LEU A 423 -29.88 -9.62 3.21
N ASP A 424 -31.14 -10.02 3.18
CA ASP A 424 -31.67 -11.11 4.01
C ASP A 424 -31.48 -12.44 3.25
N PRO A 425 -30.67 -13.38 3.77
CA PRO A 425 -30.37 -14.62 3.07
C PRO A 425 -31.53 -15.62 3.02
N LEU A 426 -32.58 -15.43 3.83
CA LEU A 426 -33.73 -16.32 3.87
C LEU A 426 -34.82 -15.87 2.90
N THR A 427 -35.07 -14.56 2.82
CA THR A 427 -36.12 -14.01 1.94
C THR A 427 -35.58 -13.52 0.59
N GLY A 428 -34.30 -13.18 0.51
CA GLY A 428 -33.70 -12.53 -0.66
C GLY A 428 -33.94 -11.01 -0.71
N GLU A 429 -34.61 -10.45 0.29
CA GLU A 429 -34.95 -9.03 0.32
C GLU A 429 -33.79 -8.15 0.77
N TYR A 430 -33.79 -6.89 0.30
CA TYR A 430 -32.78 -5.90 0.68
C TYR A 430 -33.35 -4.87 1.65
N ARG A 431 -32.74 -4.79 2.84
CA ARG A 431 -33.02 -3.74 3.82
C ARG A 431 -31.80 -2.87 4.07
N LYS A 432 -31.98 -1.56 3.90
CA LYS A 432 -30.94 -0.58 4.23
C LYS A 432 -30.77 -0.47 5.75
N LYS A 433 -29.58 -0.82 6.25
CA LYS A 433 -29.25 -0.77 7.69
C LYS A 433 -28.40 0.46 8.02
N LYS A 434 -28.54 0.99 9.24
CA LYS A 434 -27.69 2.11 9.71
C LYS A 434 -26.30 1.56 10.05
N LEU A 435 -25.25 2.38 9.90
CA LEU A 435 -23.89 1.96 10.25
C LEU A 435 -23.75 1.52 11.71
N SER A 436 -24.50 2.14 12.63
CA SER A 436 -24.57 1.83 14.05
C SER A 436 -25.29 0.53 14.37
N GLU A 437 -26.10 0.01 13.45
CA GLU A 437 -26.87 -1.22 13.61
C GLU A 437 -25.96 -2.41 13.31
N ARG A 438 -25.29 -2.92 14.36
CA ARG A 438 -24.33 -4.04 14.28
C ARG A 438 -24.96 -5.42 14.41
N TRP A 439 -26.21 -5.45 14.86
CA TRP A 439 -27.02 -6.63 15.00
C TRP A 439 -28.27 -6.47 14.15
N THR A 440 -28.73 -7.55 13.55
CA THR A 440 -29.90 -7.58 12.68
C THR A 440 -30.74 -8.80 13.00
N GLU A 441 -32.04 -8.65 12.97
CA GLU A 441 -32.95 -9.78 13.07
C GLU A 441 -33.13 -10.40 11.67
N VAL A 442 -32.98 -11.72 11.59
CA VAL A 442 -33.18 -12.54 10.37
C VAL A 442 -33.83 -13.86 10.82
N GLY A 443 -34.99 -14.20 10.27
CA GLY A 443 -35.70 -15.43 10.64
C GLY A 443 -35.99 -15.56 12.14
N GLY A 444 -36.33 -14.45 12.82
CA GLY A 444 -36.58 -14.42 14.27
C GLY A 444 -35.34 -14.56 15.15
N ARG A 445 -34.13 -14.53 14.58
CA ARG A 445 -32.86 -14.63 15.32
C ARG A 445 -32.06 -13.35 15.18
N LEU A 446 -31.45 -12.91 16.28
CA LEU A 446 -30.54 -11.77 16.29
C LEU A 446 -29.13 -12.21 15.87
N VAL A 447 -28.65 -11.70 14.74
CA VAL A 447 -27.38 -12.08 14.12
C VAL A 447 -26.45 -10.87 14.00
N GLN A 448 -25.16 -11.07 14.23
CA GLN A 448 -24.13 -10.06 14.06
C GLN A 448 -23.92 -9.78 12.57
N ARG A 449 -23.98 -8.50 12.18
CA ARG A 449 -24.06 -8.07 10.78
C ARG A 449 -22.83 -8.43 9.94
N ASP A 450 -21.64 -8.32 10.52
CA ASP A 450 -20.39 -8.56 9.79
C ASP A 450 -20.22 -10.08 9.54
N LEU A 451 -20.61 -10.95 10.48
CA LEU A 451 -20.69 -12.41 10.31
C LEU A 451 -21.79 -12.82 9.32
N LEU A 452 -22.97 -12.20 9.36
CA LEU A 452 -24.01 -12.41 8.36
C LEU A 452 -23.52 -12.06 6.95
N SER A 453 -22.81 -10.94 6.81
CA SER A 453 -22.22 -10.52 5.53
C SER A 453 -21.19 -11.53 5.04
N ALA A 454 -20.33 -12.03 5.94
CA ALA A 454 -19.37 -13.08 5.64
C ALA A 454 -20.06 -14.39 5.20
N PHE A 455 -21.13 -14.81 5.87
CA PHE A 455 -21.93 -15.97 5.48
C PHE A 455 -22.50 -15.82 4.06
N ILE A 456 -23.12 -14.67 3.75
CA ILE A 456 -23.65 -14.38 2.41
C ILE A 456 -22.53 -14.41 1.36
N LEU A 457 -21.36 -13.85 1.66
CA LEU A 457 -20.21 -13.85 0.75
C LEU A 457 -19.66 -15.26 0.48
N ALA A 458 -19.81 -16.19 1.43
CA ALA A 458 -19.43 -17.59 1.22
C ALA A 458 -20.34 -18.24 0.17
N HIS A 459 -21.59 -17.82 0.09
CA HIS A 459 -22.62 -18.34 -0.81
C HIS A 459 -22.72 -17.59 -2.14
N THR A 460 -21.76 -16.72 -2.47
CA THR A 460 -21.77 -16.06 -3.79
C THR A 460 -21.50 -17.07 -4.92
N THR A 461 -22.07 -16.85 -6.09
CA THR A 461 -21.90 -17.72 -7.25
C THR A 461 -21.56 -16.93 -8.52
N GLY A 462 -21.23 -17.66 -9.59
CA GLY A 462 -20.87 -17.10 -10.90
C GLY A 462 -19.42 -16.60 -10.98
N GLU A 463 -18.91 -16.46 -12.21
CA GLU A 463 -17.52 -16.03 -12.45
C GLU A 463 -17.19 -14.65 -11.86
N LYS A 464 -18.20 -13.78 -11.75
CA LYS A 464 -18.06 -12.42 -11.23
C LYS A 464 -18.39 -12.31 -9.73
N LEU A 465 -18.78 -13.41 -9.09
CA LEU A 465 -19.22 -13.47 -7.70
C LEU A 465 -20.29 -12.39 -7.39
N ASP A 466 -21.25 -12.18 -8.30
CA ASP A 466 -22.26 -11.12 -8.20
C ASP A 466 -23.70 -11.60 -7.97
N THR A 467 -23.89 -12.90 -7.80
CA THR A 467 -25.14 -13.54 -7.37
C THR A 467 -24.93 -14.31 -6.06
N VAL A 468 -26.02 -14.57 -5.32
CA VAL A 468 -26.02 -15.37 -4.08
C VAL A 468 -26.91 -16.58 -4.28
N ASP A 469 -26.43 -17.75 -3.89
CA ASP A 469 -27.25 -18.96 -3.81
C ASP A 469 -28.10 -18.91 -2.53
N LEU A 470 -29.36 -18.47 -2.68
CA LEU A 470 -30.29 -18.34 -1.55
C LEU A 470 -30.77 -19.70 -1.04
N GLU A 471 -30.86 -20.73 -1.89
CA GLU A 471 -31.25 -22.07 -1.44
C GLU A 471 -30.16 -22.68 -0.57
N ALA A 472 -28.89 -22.54 -0.98
CA ALA A 472 -27.77 -22.93 -0.14
C ALA A 472 -27.75 -22.13 1.18
N CYS A 473 -27.98 -20.81 1.14
CA CYS A 473 -28.11 -20.00 2.35
C CYS A 473 -29.18 -20.54 3.31
N ARG A 474 -30.36 -20.93 2.82
CA ARG A 474 -31.45 -21.47 3.65
C ARG A 474 -31.09 -22.82 4.26
N ARG A 475 -30.50 -23.72 3.46
CA ARG A 475 -30.04 -25.04 3.91
C ARG A 475 -28.98 -24.91 5.01
N ASP A 476 -28.05 -23.99 4.84
CA ASP A 476 -26.84 -23.85 5.65
C ASP A 476 -27.06 -22.91 6.87
N TRP A 477 -28.27 -22.33 7.00
CA TRP A 477 -28.61 -21.32 8.00
C TRP A 477 -28.48 -21.80 9.45
N SER A 478 -29.02 -22.99 9.76
CA SER A 478 -29.01 -23.50 11.13
C SER A 478 -27.58 -23.74 11.63
N ALA A 479 -26.74 -24.37 10.81
CA ALA A 479 -25.34 -24.61 11.12
C ALA A 479 -24.54 -23.30 11.24
N PHE A 480 -24.84 -22.31 10.39
CA PHE A 480 -24.27 -20.97 10.53
C PHE A 480 -24.61 -20.31 11.87
N LEU A 481 -25.84 -20.41 12.36
CA LEU A 481 -26.24 -19.81 13.64
C LEU A 481 -25.45 -20.38 14.83
N GLU A 482 -25.22 -21.70 14.84
CA GLU A 482 -24.40 -22.35 15.88
C GLU A 482 -22.96 -21.84 15.85
N ALA A 483 -22.35 -21.79 14.66
CA ALA A 483 -20.99 -21.30 14.50
C ALA A 483 -20.87 -19.79 14.79
N HIS A 484 -21.88 -19.01 14.42
CA HIS A 484 -22.00 -17.60 14.77
C HIS A 484 -21.97 -17.42 16.29
N ASP A 485 -22.81 -18.14 17.03
CA ASP A 485 -22.90 -18.01 18.48
C ASP A 485 -21.59 -18.45 19.16
N ALA A 486 -20.94 -19.49 18.64
CA ALA A 486 -19.61 -19.91 19.08
C ALA A 486 -18.55 -18.83 18.83
N ALA A 487 -18.52 -18.24 17.63
CA ALA A 487 -17.58 -17.16 17.28
C ALA A 487 -17.78 -15.92 18.15
N ILE A 488 -19.04 -15.54 18.43
CA ILE A 488 -19.38 -14.43 19.32
C ILE A 488 -18.94 -14.71 20.76
N LYS A 489 -19.12 -15.94 21.26
CA LYS A 489 -18.65 -16.34 22.61
C LYS A 489 -17.13 -16.32 22.70
N ALA A 490 -16.43 -16.75 21.66
CA ALA A 490 -14.96 -16.77 21.62
C ALA A 490 -14.34 -15.37 21.47
N ALA A 491 -15.10 -14.39 20.97
CA ALA A 491 -14.57 -13.08 20.67
C ALA A 491 -14.33 -12.22 21.93
N ASP A 492 -13.16 -11.58 22.03
CA ASP A 492 -12.87 -10.63 23.11
C ASP A 492 -13.73 -9.36 22.93
N LYS A 493 -14.82 -9.27 23.69
CA LYS A 493 -15.76 -8.14 23.73
C LYS A 493 -15.06 -6.79 23.94
N LYS A 494 -13.93 -6.74 24.66
CA LYS A 494 -13.18 -5.50 24.90
C LYS A 494 -12.43 -5.03 23.65
N SER A 495 -11.96 -5.98 22.84
CA SER A 495 -11.21 -5.71 21.60
C SER A 495 -12.10 -5.34 20.41
N LEU A 496 -13.38 -5.74 20.45
CA LEU A 496 -14.38 -5.53 19.39
C LEU A 496 -15.38 -4.39 19.68
N LYS A 497 -15.03 -3.46 20.57
CA LYS A 497 -15.91 -2.34 20.96
C LYS A 497 -16.34 -1.52 19.74
N GLY A 498 -17.63 -1.58 19.36
CA GLY A 498 -18.21 -0.92 18.17
C GLY A 498 -18.31 -1.79 16.91
N VAL A 499 -17.93 -3.07 17.02
CA VAL A 499 -18.13 -4.14 16.04
C VAL A 499 -19.18 -5.13 16.57
N MET A 500 -19.07 -5.46 17.87
CA MET A 500 -20.15 -6.00 18.71
C MET A 500 -20.96 -4.85 19.28
#